data_AF-A0A5E4KG05-F1
#
_entry.id   AF-A0A5E4KG05-F1
#
_cell.length_a   1.000
_cell.length_b   1.000
_cell.length_c   1.000
_cell.angle_alpha   90.00
_cell.angle_beta   90.00
_cell.angle_gamma   90.00
#
_symmetry.space_group_name_H-M   'P 1'
#
loop_
_entity.id
_entity.type
_entity.pdbx_description
1 polymer ?
#
loop_
_entity_poly.entity_id
_entity_poly.type
_entity_poly.pdbx_seq_one_letter_code
_entity_poly.pdbx_strand_id
1 'polypeptide(L)'
;MIKSGGLFLFKGARCVIGAVIPINGTLYIAAASHIFHKAGPGSRVQADGVEGTVKRFLEDFDVALIELPTGCKAEITGLGSAIVMDEARLINEMHTIPCRVTRAGISLLSLQFPCFDMPQPGDSGSPIVQEGKIVGLLSSVMFSNCTGTAVSSEVLRNLGQ
;
A
#
# COMPACT_ATOMS: atom_id res chain seq x y z
N MET A 1 16.77 -1.23 1.26
CA MET A 1 16.09 -2.55 1.33
C MET A 1 14.64 -2.36 0.94
N ILE A 2 14.08 -3.21 0.08
CA ILE A 2 12.68 -3.11 -0.35
C ILE A 2 11.77 -3.59 0.80
N LYS A 3 10.89 -2.72 1.31
CA LYS A 3 9.99 -3.05 2.42
C LYS A 3 8.73 -2.18 2.36
N SER A 4 7.69 -2.59 3.06
CA SER A 4 6.50 -1.76 3.22
C SER A 4 6.81 -0.42 3.92
N GLY A 5 6.11 0.63 3.50
CA GLY A 5 6.39 2.02 3.85
C GLY A 5 7.61 2.60 3.14
N GLY A 6 8.40 1.77 2.46
CA GLY A 6 9.51 2.20 1.62
C GLY A 6 9.07 2.94 0.37
N LEU A 7 10.03 3.45 -0.39
CA LEU A 7 9.76 4.19 -1.62
C LEU A 7 10.17 3.41 -2.89
N PHE A 8 9.43 3.67 -3.96
CA PHE A 8 9.85 3.36 -5.33
C PHE A 8 9.68 4.57 -6.24
N LEU A 9 10.39 4.57 -7.37
CA LEU A 9 10.30 5.59 -8.39
C LEU A 9 9.53 5.07 -9.60
N PHE A 10 8.56 5.87 -10.05
CA PHE A 10 7.86 5.66 -11.31
C PHE A 10 7.82 6.97 -12.08
N LYS A 11 8.42 6.99 -13.28
CA LYS A 11 8.53 8.19 -14.14
C LYS A 11 9.05 9.44 -13.39
N GLY A 12 9.99 9.23 -12.46
CA GLY A 12 10.58 10.30 -11.64
C GLY A 12 9.76 10.69 -10.40
N ALA A 13 8.53 10.20 -10.24
CA ALA A 13 7.72 10.43 -9.04
C ALA A 13 8.05 9.40 -7.95
N ARG A 14 8.14 9.86 -6.70
CA ARG A 14 8.27 9.01 -5.50
C ARG A 14 6.91 8.48 -5.12
N CYS A 15 6.84 7.16 -4.93
CA CYS A 15 5.63 6.42 -4.63
C CYS A 15 5.88 5.48 -3.45
N VAL A 16 4.86 5.14 -2.68
CA VAL A 16 5.01 4.33 -1.47
C VAL A 16 4.74 2.85 -1.75
N ILE A 17 5.60 1.99 -1.22
CA ILE A 17 5.44 0.54 -1.18
C ILE A 17 4.42 0.21 -0.09
N GLY A 18 3.24 -0.25 -0.47
CA GLY A 18 2.20 -0.61 0.48
C GLY A 18 2.47 -1.94 1.17
N ALA A 19 2.80 -2.98 0.41
CA ALA A 19 3.20 -4.27 0.94
C ALA A 19 4.18 -4.97 0.00
N VAL A 20 4.95 -5.90 0.55
CA VAL A 20 5.79 -6.85 -0.18
C VAL A 20 5.26 -8.24 0.13
N ILE A 21 4.73 -8.93 -0.88
CA ILE A 21 4.05 -10.23 -0.71
C ILE A 21 4.61 -11.28 -1.67
N PRO A 22 4.75 -12.54 -1.24
CA PRO A 22 5.04 -13.65 -2.14
C PRO A 22 3.76 -14.13 -2.83
N ILE A 23 3.83 -14.37 -4.13
CA ILE A 23 2.77 -15.02 -4.93
C ILE A 23 3.46 -16.10 -5.77
N ASN A 24 3.10 -17.37 -5.56
CA ASN A 24 3.68 -18.53 -6.27
C ASN A 24 5.23 -18.54 -6.30
N GLY A 25 5.87 -18.15 -5.21
CA GLY A 25 7.34 -18.11 -5.08
C GLY A 25 8.01 -16.86 -5.64
N THR A 26 7.27 -15.95 -6.28
CA THR A 26 7.77 -14.67 -6.79
C THR A 26 7.36 -13.53 -5.86
N LEU A 27 8.26 -12.57 -5.63
CA LEU A 27 7.97 -11.42 -4.78
C LEU A 27 7.32 -10.29 -5.57
N TYR A 28 6.28 -9.71 -4.99
CA TYR A 28 5.55 -8.57 -5.54
C TYR A 28 5.50 -7.42 -4.55
N ILE A 29 5.64 -6.20 -5.04
CA ILE A 29 5.18 -4.99 -4.35
C ILE A 29 3.70 -4.79 -4.69
N ALA A 30 2.88 -4.55 -3.67
CA ALA A 30 1.56 -3.95 -3.81
C ALA A 30 1.65 -2.44 -3.56
N ALA A 31 1.16 -1.65 -4.51
CA ALA A 31 1.11 -0.18 -4.44
C ALA A 31 -0.23 0.33 -4.99
N ALA A 32 -0.61 1.58 -4.73
CA ALA A 32 -1.86 2.12 -5.25
C ALA A 32 -1.85 2.17 -6.79
N SER A 33 -2.91 1.65 -7.43
CA SER A 33 -2.94 1.51 -8.90
C SER A 33 -3.09 2.84 -9.62
N HIS A 34 -3.84 3.79 -9.05
CA HIS A 34 -4.11 5.08 -9.68
C HIS A 34 -2.83 5.89 -9.93
N ILE A 35 -1.74 5.60 -9.20
CA ILE A 35 -0.40 6.16 -9.43
C ILE A 35 0.09 5.91 -10.86
N PHE A 36 -0.33 4.82 -11.50
CA PHE A 36 0.10 4.47 -12.84
C PHE A 36 -0.67 5.22 -13.94
N HIS A 37 -1.74 5.95 -13.62
CA HIS A 37 -2.48 6.97 -14.42
C HIS A 37 -3.01 6.61 -15.83
N LYS A 38 -2.54 5.54 -16.47
CA LYS A 38 -2.84 5.00 -17.84
C LYS A 38 -1.74 4.07 -18.32
N ALA A 39 -0.64 3.98 -17.58
CA ALA A 39 0.43 3.04 -17.86
C ALA A 39 -0.10 1.61 -17.65
N GLY A 40 0.08 0.76 -18.66
CA GLY A 40 -0.38 -0.62 -18.63
C GLY A 40 0.62 -1.55 -17.94
N PRO A 41 0.28 -2.85 -17.86
CA PRO A 41 1.24 -3.89 -17.52
C PRO A 41 2.51 -3.80 -18.40
N GLY A 42 3.66 -4.17 -17.84
CA GLY A 42 4.98 -4.00 -18.46
C GLY A 42 5.68 -2.69 -18.10
N SER A 43 5.00 -1.77 -17.42
CA SER A 43 5.61 -0.54 -16.91
C SER A 43 6.70 -0.84 -15.89
N ARG A 44 7.83 -0.14 -15.99
CA ARG A 44 8.99 -0.32 -15.11
C ARG A 44 8.97 0.68 -13.96
N VAL A 45 9.40 0.22 -12.79
CA VAL A 45 9.64 1.05 -11.60
C VAL A 45 11.03 0.75 -11.05
N GLN A 46 11.54 1.63 -10.19
CA GLN A 46 12.80 1.41 -9.50
C GLN A 46 12.59 1.43 -7.98
N ALA A 47 12.91 0.34 -7.29
CA ALA A 47 12.84 0.24 -5.83
C ALA A 47 14.19 -0.21 -5.29
N ASP A 48 14.80 0.56 -4.39
CA ASP A 48 16.12 0.24 -3.79
C ASP A 48 17.22 -0.06 -4.83
N GLY A 49 17.21 0.66 -5.96
CA GLY A 49 18.14 0.45 -7.08
C GLY A 49 17.82 -0.76 -7.97
N VAL A 50 16.80 -1.55 -7.64
CA VAL A 50 16.33 -2.71 -8.40
C VAL A 50 15.16 -2.32 -9.31
N GLU A 51 15.18 -2.78 -10.56
CA GLU A 51 14.07 -2.58 -11.50
C GLU A 51 12.96 -3.61 -11.25
N GLY A 52 11.74 -3.13 -11.00
CA GLY A 52 10.53 -3.95 -10.91
C GLY A 52 9.62 -3.70 -12.11
N THR A 53 8.74 -4.67 -12.42
CA THR A 53 7.79 -4.56 -13.54
C THR A 53 6.35 -4.69 -13.05
N VAL A 54 5.49 -3.72 -13.36
CA VAL A 54 4.05 -3.81 -13.12
C VAL A 54 3.49 -4.97 -13.94
N LYS A 55 2.98 -6.01 -13.30
CA LYS A 55 2.43 -7.20 -14.00
C LYS A 55 0.92 -7.21 -14.08
N ARG A 56 0.25 -6.72 -13.04
CA ARG A 56 -1.19 -6.84 -12.92
C ARG A 56 -1.76 -5.65 -12.16
N PHE A 57 -2.91 -5.18 -12.60
CA PHE A 57 -3.79 -4.31 -11.82
C PHE A 57 -4.93 -5.14 -11.28
N LEU A 58 -5.26 -4.95 -10.00
CA LEU A 58 -6.48 -5.48 -9.42
C LEU A 58 -7.54 -4.39 -9.64
N GLU A 59 -8.20 -4.38 -10.79
CA GLU A 59 -9.04 -3.23 -11.19
C GLU A 59 -10.17 -2.93 -10.19
N ASP A 60 -10.69 -3.96 -9.51
CA ASP A 60 -11.71 -3.82 -8.47
C ASP A 60 -11.16 -3.25 -7.15
N PHE A 61 -9.84 -3.29 -6.95
CA PHE A 61 -9.17 -2.94 -5.70
C PHE A 61 -7.92 -2.14 -6.04
N ASP A 62 -7.98 -0.81 -6.03
CA ASP A 62 -6.95 0.18 -6.40
C ASP A 62 -5.48 -0.20 -6.04
N VAL A 63 -4.94 -1.23 -6.69
CA VAL A 63 -3.72 -1.95 -6.34
C VAL A 63 -3.07 -2.41 -7.64
N ALA A 64 -1.81 -2.03 -7.79
CA ALA A 64 -0.90 -2.55 -8.79
C ALA A 64 0.05 -3.55 -8.14
N LEU A 65 0.25 -4.68 -8.80
CA LEU A 65 1.25 -5.69 -8.44
C LEU A 65 2.48 -5.51 -9.32
N ILE A 66 3.60 -5.25 -8.67
CA ILE A 66 4.89 -5.01 -9.29
C ILE A 66 5.80 -6.19 -8.97
N GLU A 67 6.13 -6.98 -9.98
CA GLU A 67 7.04 -8.10 -9.84
C GLU A 67 8.46 -7.60 -9.60
N LEU A 68 9.11 -8.18 -8.59
CA LEU A 68 10.51 -7.97 -8.29
C LEU A 68 11.36 -9.09 -8.91
N PRO A 69 12.60 -8.79 -9.34
CA PRO A 69 13.50 -9.81 -9.84
C PRO A 69 13.92 -10.77 -8.72
N THR A 70 14.25 -11.99 -9.12
CA THR A 70 14.70 -13.04 -8.19
C THR A 70 15.98 -12.63 -7.46
N GLY A 71 16.07 -12.99 -6.17
CA GLY A 71 17.25 -12.69 -5.34
C GLY A 71 17.36 -11.25 -4.85
N CYS A 72 16.36 -10.40 -5.10
CA CYS A 72 16.32 -9.05 -4.52
C CYS A 72 16.21 -9.10 -2.98
N LYS A 73 16.81 -8.12 -2.29
CA LYS A 73 16.71 -7.98 -0.84
C LYS A 73 15.41 -7.26 -0.48
N ALA A 74 14.39 -8.04 -0.15
CA ALA A 74 13.09 -7.51 0.26
C ALA A 74 12.59 -8.14 1.57
N GLU A 75 11.88 -7.37 2.37
CA GLU A 75 11.26 -7.80 3.61
C GLU A 75 9.79 -8.18 3.36
N ILE A 76 9.44 -9.44 3.58
CA ILE A 76 8.06 -9.91 3.43
C ILE A 76 7.18 -9.24 4.48
N THR A 77 6.10 -8.65 4.02
CA THR A 77 5.16 -7.91 4.85
C THR A 77 4.28 -8.84 5.68
N GLY A 78 4.24 -8.59 7.00
CA GLY A 78 3.24 -9.21 7.88
C GLY A 78 1.86 -8.57 7.69
N LEU A 79 0.95 -9.26 7.02
CA LEU A 79 -0.44 -8.84 6.89
C LEU A 79 -1.22 -9.13 8.18
N GLY A 80 -2.12 -8.23 8.55
CA GLY A 80 -3.02 -8.29 9.71
C GLY A 80 -4.48 -8.36 9.28
N SER A 81 -5.39 -8.26 10.23
CA SER A 81 -6.82 -8.02 9.95
C SER A 81 -7.21 -6.79 10.76
N ALA A 82 -8.03 -5.92 10.19
CA ALA A 82 -8.31 -4.63 10.80
C ALA A 82 -9.19 -4.77 12.06
N ILE A 83 -8.82 -4.08 13.13
CA ILE A 83 -9.61 -3.97 14.36
C ILE A 83 -10.32 -2.61 14.34
N VAL A 84 -11.65 -2.65 14.32
CA VAL A 84 -12.51 -1.47 14.22
C VAL A 84 -12.48 -0.68 15.53
N MET A 85 -12.43 0.64 15.42
CA MET A 85 -12.32 1.64 16.49
C MET A 85 -11.02 1.59 17.30
N ASP A 86 -10.05 0.80 16.87
CA ASP A 86 -8.73 0.74 17.49
C ASP A 86 -7.74 1.70 16.82
N GLU A 87 -6.63 1.98 17.51
CA GLU A 87 -5.55 2.82 17.00
C GLU A 87 -4.89 2.16 15.78
N ALA A 88 -4.62 2.99 14.77
CA ALA A 88 -3.87 2.61 13.60
C ALA A 88 -2.89 3.73 13.25
N ARG A 89 -1.94 3.43 12.37
CA ARG A 89 -0.99 4.43 11.87
C ARG A 89 -0.79 4.23 10.38
N LEU A 90 -0.82 5.32 9.63
CA LEU A 90 -0.20 5.36 8.32
C LEU A 90 1.31 5.52 8.53
N ILE A 91 2.12 4.64 7.94
CA ILE A 91 3.58 4.67 8.12
C ILE A 91 4.29 4.59 6.77
N ASN A 92 5.12 5.58 6.45
CA ASN A 92 6.04 5.48 5.32
C ASN A 92 7.39 6.14 5.66
N GLU A 93 8.35 6.12 4.72
CA GLU A 93 9.69 6.69 4.92
C GLU A 93 9.69 8.21 5.19
N MET A 94 8.64 8.92 4.78
CA MET A 94 8.56 10.37 4.95
C MET A 94 8.03 10.74 6.34
N HIS A 95 7.02 10.03 6.83
CA HIS A 95 6.33 10.36 8.08
C HIS A 95 5.41 9.25 8.59
N THR A 96 4.86 9.47 9.79
CA THR A 96 3.85 8.63 10.41
C THR A 96 2.68 9.48 10.84
N ILE A 97 1.47 9.10 10.42
CA ILE A 97 0.24 9.81 10.75
C ILE A 97 -0.64 8.87 11.59
N PRO A 98 -1.06 9.25 12.81
CA PRO A 98 -2.00 8.46 13.58
C PRO A 98 -3.37 8.48 12.91
N CYS A 99 -4.07 7.35 12.95
CA CYS A 99 -5.43 7.22 12.42
C CYS A 99 -6.23 6.17 13.20
N ARG A 100 -7.48 5.96 12.81
CA ARG A 100 -8.31 4.87 13.32
C ARG A 100 -9.06 4.21 12.19
N VAL A 101 -9.26 2.89 12.29
CA VAL A 101 -10.17 2.17 11.40
C VAL A 101 -11.59 2.34 11.92
N THR A 102 -12.44 3.08 11.23
CA THR A 102 -13.84 3.31 11.64
C THR A 102 -14.79 2.24 11.10
N ARG A 103 -14.42 1.58 10.00
CA ARG A 103 -15.17 0.45 9.42
C ARG A 103 -14.20 -0.50 8.72
N ALA A 104 -14.40 -1.79 8.91
CA ALA A 104 -13.66 -2.83 8.21
C ALA A 104 -14.61 -3.68 7.35
N GLY A 105 -14.44 -3.63 6.04
CA GLY A 105 -15.05 -4.57 5.09
C GLY A 105 -14.00 -5.53 4.53
N ILE A 106 -14.45 -6.52 3.76
CA ILE A 106 -13.57 -7.51 3.14
C ILE A 106 -12.55 -6.83 2.20
N SER A 107 -13.00 -5.87 1.39
CA SER A 107 -12.16 -5.23 0.39
C SER A 107 -11.66 -3.83 0.77
N LEU A 108 -12.42 -3.10 1.60
CA LEU A 108 -12.17 -1.70 1.91
C LEU A 108 -12.27 -1.43 3.41
N LEU A 109 -11.42 -0.52 3.87
CA LEU A 109 -11.44 0.06 5.20
C LEU A 109 -11.83 1.54 5.11
N SER A 110 -12.64 2.00 6.06
CA SER A 110 -12.82 3.43 6.32
C SER A 110 -11.91 3.86 7.44
N LEU A 111 -11.22 4.98 7.23
CA LEU A 111 -10.25 5.55 8.15
C LEU A 111 -10.71 6.92 8.62
N GLN A 112 -10.38 7.25 9.86
CA GLN A 112 -10.45 8.61 10.40
C GLN A 112 -9.04 9.09 10.74
N PHE A 113 -8.71 10.27 10.25
CA PHE A 113 -7.45 10.96 10.53
C PHE A 113 -7.70 12.22 11.38
N PRO A 114 -6.69 12.72 12.10
CA PRO A 114 -6.71 14.06 12.65
C PRO A 114 -6.77 15.10 11.52
N CYS A 115 -7.73 16.03 11.58
CA CYS A 115 -7.91 17.03 10.52
C CYS A 115 -6.69 17.94 10.31
N PHE A 116 -5.86 18.12 11.35
CA PHE A 116 -4.64 18.93 11.28
C PHE A 116 -3.43 18.18 10.71
N ASP A 117 -3.54 16.86 10.54
CA ASP A 117 -2.46 15.97 10.09
C ASP A 117 -3.03 14.92 9.13
N MET A 118 -3.50 15.41 7.98
CA MET A 118 -4.10 14.59 6.93
C MET A 118 -3.03 14.07 5.97
N PRO A 119 -3.15 12.83 5.46
CA PRO A 119 -2.29 12.35 4.38
C PRO A 119 -2.36 13.27 3.16
N GLN A 120 -1.22 13.46 2.50
CA GLN A 120 -1.06 14.38 1.40
C GLN A 120 -0.87 13.64 0.06
N PRO A 121 -0.99 14.34 -1.08
CA PRO A 121 -0.58 13.78 -2.36
C PRO A 121 0.85 13.22 -2.28
N GLY A 122 1.02 11.93 -2.57
CA GLY A 122 2.27 11.19 -2.38
C GLY A 122 2.17 10.08 -1.32
N ASP A 123 1.20 10.15 -0.41
CA ASP A 123 0.97 9.09 0.59
C ASP A 123 0.11 7.93 0.07
N SER A 124 -0.42 8.03 -1.15
CA SER A 124 -1.15 6.94 -1.78
C SER A 124 -0.34 5.65 -1.79
N GLY A 125 -0.98 4.56 -1.40
CA GLY A 125 -0.37 3.25 -1.23
C GLY A 125 0.26 3.03 0.14
N SER A 126 0.37 4.05 1.00
CA SER A 126 1.00 3.90 2.31
C SER A 126 0.29 2.84 3.15
N PRO A 127 1.03 1.98 3.85
CA PRO A 127 0.44 0.97 4.71
C PRO A 127 -0.24 1.60 5.92
N ILE A 128 -1.37 1.00 6.27
CA ILE A 128 -2.06 1.21 7.54
C ILE A 128 -1.67 0.06 8.47
N VAL A 129 -1.11 0.41 9.61
CA VAL A 129 -0.51 -0.53 10.56
C VAL A 129 -1.31 -0.56 11.85
N GLN A 130 -1.65 -1.77 12.30
CA GLN A 130 -2.18 -2.08 13.63
C GLN A 130 -1.37 -3.24 14.21
N GLU A 131 -0.97 -3.17 15.48
CA GLU A 131 -0.23 -4.24 16.18
C GLU A 131 1.02 -4.74 15.41
N GLY A 132 1.71 -3.84 14.70
CA GLY A 132 2.88 -4.19 13.88
C GLY A 132 2.57 -4.98 12.61
N LYS A 133 1.31 -5.11 12.23
CA LYS A 133 0.84 -5.76 11.00
C LYS A 133 0.14 -4.77 10.08
N ILE A 134 0.21 -5.02 8.78
CA ILE A 134 -0.43 -4.18 7.77
C ILE A 134 -1.85 -4.64 7.57
N VAL A 135 -2.81 -3.77 7.89
CA VAL A 135 -4.23 -4.07 7.81
C VAL A 135 -4.87 -3.51 6.54
N GLY A 136 -4.25 -2.52 5.90
CA GLY A 136 -4.68 -2.01 4.60
C GLY A 136 -3.68 -1.06 3.95
N LEU A 137 -3.98 -0.62 2.73
CA LEU A 137 -3.18 0.32 1.93
C LEU A 137 -3.99 1.57 1.61
N LEU A 138 -3.51 2.77 1.94
CA LEU A 138 -4.21 4.02 1.67
C LEU A 138 -4.50 4.15 0.16
N SER A 139 -5.76 4.36 -0.20
CA SER A 139 -6.17 4.59 -1.59
C SER A 139 -6.57 6.05 -1.81
N SER A 140 -7.38 6.63 -0.91
CA SER A 140 -7.86 8.00 -1.05
C SER A 140 -8.16 8.66 0.29
N VAL A 141 -8.25 9.99 0.28
CA VAL A 141 -8.61 10.82 1.43
C VAL A 141 -9.68 11.85 1.06
N MET A 142 -10.52 12.21 2.03
CA MET A 142 -11.48 13.30 1.94
C MET A 142 -11.16 14.35 3.02
N PHE A 143 -10.64 15.50 2.58
CA PHE A 143 -10.27 16.59 3.47
C PHE A 143 -11.48 17.24 4.18
N SER A 144 -12.67 17.19 3.58
CA SER A 144 -13.86 17.84 4.13
C SER A 144 -14.35 17.23 5.46
N ASN A 145 -14.10 15.95 5.68
CA ASN A 145 -14.48 15.22 6.89
C ASN A 145 -13.32 14.46 7.54
N CYS A 146 -12.09 14.71 7.05
CA CYS A 146 -10.86 14.13 7.57
C CYS A 146 -10.85 12.59 7.55
N THR A 147 -11.50 12.01 6.53
CA THR A 147 -11.59 10.56 6.37
C THR A 147 -10.68 10.06 5.26
N GLY A 148 -10.45 8.77 5.23
CA GLY A 148 -9.81 8.11 4.11
C GLY A 148 -10.36 6.73 3.86
N THR A 149 -10.01 6.18 2.70
CA THR A 149 -10.33 4.81 2.32
C THR A 149 -9.02 4.08 2.07
N ALA A 150 -8.92 2.86 2.59
CA ALA A 150 -7.82 1.96 2.30
C ALA A 150 -8.32 0.64 1.72
N VAL A 151 -7.52 0.03 0.85
CA VAL A 151 -7.75 -1.34 0.41
C VAL A 151 -7.37 -2.28 1.56
N SER A 152 -8.28 -3.17 1.94
CA SER A 152 -8.06 -4.13 3.01
C SER A 152 -6.94 -5.11 2.66
N SER A 153 -6.09 -5.43 3.62
CA SER A 153 -5.04 -6.45 3.47
C SER A 153 -5.59 -7.86 3.21
N GLU A 154 -6.86 -8.12 3.52
CA GLU A 154 -7.56 -9.37 3.17
C GLU A 154 -7.55 -9.60 1.65
N VAL A 155 -7.64 -8.54 0.85
CA VAL A 155 -7.51 -8.62 -0.62
C VAL A 155 -6.16 -9.22 -1.00
N LEU A 156 -5.09 -8.81 -0.32
CA LEU A 156 -3.73 -9.28 -0.61
C LEU A 156 -3.50 -10.71 -0.11
N ARG A 157 -4.07 -11.08 1.04
CA ARG A 157 -4.00 -12.46 1.57
C ARG A 157 -4.58 -13.47 0.59
N ASN A 158 -5.66 -13.11 -0.09
CA ASN A 158 -6.36 -13.98 -1.03
C ASN A 158 -5.62 -14.14 -2.37
N LEU A 159 -4.53 -13.41 -2.62
CA LEU A 159 -3.71 -13.56 -3.84
C LEU A 159 -2.65 -14.66 -3.72
N GLY A 160 -2.29 -15.04 -2.49
CA GLY A 160 -1.24 -16.02 -2.19
C GLY A 160 -1.76 -17.42 -1.86
N GLN A 161 -3.07 -17.63 -1.91
CA GLN A 161 -3.73 -18.94 -1.85
C GLN A 161 -3.86 -19.53 -3.25
#